data_AF-A0A930ZCI1-F1
#
_entry.id   AF-A0A930ZCI1-F1
#
_cell.length_a   1.000
_cell.length_b   1.000
_cell.length_c   1.000
_cell.angle_alpha   90.00
_cell.angle_beta   90.00
_cell.angle_gamma   90.00
#
_symmetry.space_group_name_H-M   'P 1'
#
loop_
_entity.id
_entity.type
_entity.pdbx_description
1 polymer ?
#
loop_
_entity_poly.entity_id
_entity_poly.type
_entity_poly.pdbx_seq_one_letter_code
_entity_poly.pdbx_strand_id
1 'polypeptide(L)'
;MERNAGGAERIERVYQFVRDKMLSQFTDRELGTTKDKKEFVWENETRFARLNLVNDGRMKRSRVQGLWEISHAGREWLSRYPSPPRLNEREPFDEEDISV
;
A
#
# COMPACT_ATOMS: atom_id res chain seq x y z
N MET A 1 -8.79 -18.80 -4.73
CA MET A 1 -7.86 -17.70 -4.40
C MET A 1 -7.56 -17.79 -2.92
N GLU A 2 -6.33 -18.14 -2.54
CA GLU A 2 -5.94 -18.22 -1.14
C GLU A 2 -6.05 -16.85 -0.47
N ARG A 3 -6.76 -16.80 0.65
CA ARG A 3 -6.72 -15.67 1.58
C ARG A 3 -5.35 -15.74 2.26
N ASN A 4 -4.48 -14.74 2.07
CA ASN A 4 -3.26 -14.58 2.85
C ASN A 4 -3.64 -14.34 4.33
N ALA A 5 -3.88 -15.43 5.06
CA ALA A 5 -4.48 -15.45 6.39
C ALA A 5 -3.56 -14.95 7.52
N GLY A 6 -2.33 -14.53 7.18
CA GLY A 6 -1.30 -14.24 8.18
C GLY A 6 -1.06 -12.76 8.45
N GLY A 7 -1.53 -11.83 7.61
CA GLY A 7 -1.11 -10.42 7.68
C GLY A 7 0.40 -10.20 7.52
N ALA A 8 1.12 -11.19 6.99
CA ALA A 8 2.54 -11.14 6.66
C ALA A 8 2.75 -11.71 5.27
N GLU A 9 3.62 -11.11 4.47
CA GLU A 9 3.91 -11.55 3.09
C GLU A 9 5.27 -11.04 2.59
N ARG A 10 5.86 -11.76 1.63
CA ARG A 10 7.09 -11.37 0.94
C ARG A 10 6.85 -10.16 0.04
N ILE A 11 7.84 -9.26 -0.01
CA ILE A 11 7.77 -8.01 -0.80
C ILE A 11 7.41 -8.29 -2.27
N GLU A 12 8.03 -9.30 -2.89
CA GLU A 12 7.75 -9.67 -4.28
C GLU A 12 6.28 -10.01 -4.52
N ARG A 13 5.64 -10.73 -3.58
CA ARG A 13 4.21 -11.05 -3.65
C ARG A 13 3.32 -9.86 -3.39
N VAL A 14 3.74 -8.95 -2.50
CA VAL A 14 3.03 -7.68 -2.28
C VAL A 14 3.08 -6.84 -3.55
N TYR A 15 4.24 -6.72 -4.21
CA TYR A 15 4.39 -5.99 -5.46
C TYR A 15 3.57 -6.60 -6.59
N GLN A 16 3.61 -7.93 -6.74
CA GLN A 16 2.77 -8.62 -7.71
C GLN A 16 1.29 -8.31 -7.47
N PHE A 17 0.82 -8.39 -6.22
CA PHE A 17 -0.56 -8.07 -5.87
C PHE A 17 -0.92 -6.62 -6.19
N VAL A 18 -0.07 -5.65 -5.81
CA VAL A 18 -0.29 -4.23 -6.09
C VAL A 18 -0.37 -3.99 -7.60
N ARG A 19 0.57 -4.54 -8.37
CA ARG A 19 0.54 -4.47 -9.83
C ARG A 19 -0.76 -5.03 -10.37
N ASP A 20 -1.13 -6.27 -10.03
CA ASP A 20 -2.32 -6.92 -10.57
C ASP A 20 -3.63 -6.18 -10.23
N LYS A 21 -3.68 -5.47 -9.09
CA LYS A 21 -4.86 -4.71 -8.67
C LYS A 21 -4.90 -3.27 -9.17
N MET A 22 -3.74 -2.65 -9.37
CA MET A 22 -3.63 -1.23 -9.67
C MET A 22 -3.16 -0.95 -11.10
N LEU A 23 -2.80 -1.96 -11.90
CA LEU A 23 -2.21 -1.77 -13.22
C LEU A 23 -3.02 -0.83 -14.12
N SER A 24 -4.36 -0.98 -14.11
CA SER A 24 -5.26 -0.14 -14.92
C SER A 24 -5.42 1.29 -14.40
N GLN A 25 -4.88 1.60 -13.23
CA GLN A 25 -4.95 2.92 -12.58
C GLN A 25 -3.60 3.63 -12.58
N PHE A 26 -2.51 2.93 -12.87
CA PHE A 26 -1.20 3.55 -12.96
C PHE A 26 -1.15 4.53 -14.13
N THR A 27 -0.59 5.70 -13.85
CA THR A 27 -0.20 6.68 -14.85
C THR A 27 1.05 6.23 -15.60
N ASP A 28 1.32 6.83 -16.76
CA ASP A 28 2.55 6.57 -17.52
C ASP A 28 3.82 6.80 -16.68
N ARG A 29 3.78 7.78 -15.76
CA ARG A 29 4.86 8.06 -14.81
C ARG A 29 5.10 6.87 -13.89
N GLU A 30 4.02 6.31 -13.34
CA GLU A 30 4.09 5.19 -12.40
C GLU A 30 4.58 3.91 -13.08
N LEU A 31 4.18 3.68 -14.33
CA LEU A 31 4.69 2.59 -15.17
C LEU A 31 6.15 2.79 -15.62
N GLY A 32 6.68 4.00 -15.48
CA GLY A 32 8.08 4.33 -15.73
C GLY A 32 9.03 3.86 -14.63
N THR A 33 10.33 4.04 -14.87
CA THR A 33 11.37 3.75 -13.89
C THR A 33 11.79 4.99 -13.11
N THR A 34 12.35 4.77 -11.92
CA THR A 34 12.99 5.83 -11.13
C THR A 34 14.16 6.47 -11.89
N LYS A 35 14.63 7.64 -11.42
CA LYS A 35 15.75 8.36 -12.06
C LYS A 35 17.02 7.52 -12.20
N ASP A 36 17.28 6.62 -11.25
CA ASP A 36 18.41 5.69 -11.25
C ASP A 36 18.14 4.38 -11.99
N LYS A 37 16.94 4.21 -12.56
CA LYS A 37 16.48 3.08 -13.38
C LYS A 37 16.56 1.71 -12.70
N LYS A 38 16.57 1.66 -11.36
CA LYS A 38 16.69 0.40 -10.62
C LYS A 38 15.35 -0.29 -10.37
N GLU A 39 14.25 0.45 -10.45
CA GLU A 39 12.91 -0.05 -10.14
C GLU A 39 11.83 0.81 -10.79
N PHE A 40 10.58 0.35 -10.72
CA PHE A 40 9.43 1.13 -11.14
C PHE A 40 9.04 2.18 -10.10
N VAL A 41 8.49 3.30 -10.56
CA VAL A 41 8.05 4.38 -9.67
C VAL A 41 6.99 3.89 -8.68
N TRP A 42 6.03 3.07 -9.12
CA TRP A 42 4.99 2.52 -8.23
C TRP A 42 5.54 1.57 -7.15
N GLU A 43 6.63 0.84 -7.42
CA GLU A 43 7.27 -0.03 -6.42
C GLU A 43 7.88 0.82 -5.30
N ASN A 44 8.59 1.88 -5.68
CA ASN A 44 9.17 2.83 -4.75
C ASN A 44 8.09 3.53 -3.91
N GLU A 45 7.01 3.99 -4.53
CA GLU A 45 5.87 4.61 -3.83
C GLU A 45 5.17 3.63 -2.89
N THR A 46 5.04 2.36 -3.28
CA THR A 46 4.52 1.29 -2.40
C THR A 46 5.37 1.14 -1.14
N ARG A 47 6.71 1.25 -1.26
CA ARG A 47 7.59 1.23 -0.07
C ARG A 47 7.42 2.46 0.81
N PHE A 48 7.24 3.64 0.23
CA PHE A 48 6.97 4.86 1.00
C PHE A 48 5.64 4.76 1.74
N ALA A 49 4.59 4.28 1.09
CA ALA A 49 3.29 4.02 1.73
C ALA A 49 3.45 3.06 2.92
N ARG A 50 4.21 1.97 2.76
CA ARG A 50 4.52 1.05 3.85
C ARG A 50 5.34 1.71 4.96
N LEU A 51 6.29 2.58 4.65
CA LEU A 51 7.06 3.31 5.66
C LEU A 51 6.15 4.19 6.53
N ASN A 52 5.19 4.89 5.92
CA ASN A 52 4.20 5.67 6.66
C ASN A 52 3.37 4.77 7.59
N LEU A 53 2.87 3.63 7.08
CA LEU A 53 2.14 2.67 7.92
C LEU A 53 2.98 2.10 9.07
N VAL A 54 4.30 1.94 8.90
CA VAL A 54 5.19 1.54 9.98
C VAL A 54 5.34 2.64 11.02
N ASN A 55 5.49 3.90 10.60
CA ASN A 55 5.60 5.05 11.50
C ASN A 55 4.31 5.27 12.29
N ASP A 56 3.15 5.02 11.67
CA ASP A 56 1.84 5.10 12.30
C ASP A 56 1.52 3.89 13.19
N GLY A 57 2.45 2.94 13.34
CA GLY A 57 2.27 1.74 14.14
C GLY A 57 1.30 0.71 13.55
N ARG A 58 0.82 0.89 12.31
CA ARG A 58 -0.10 -0.02 11.60
C ARG A 58 0.61 -1.20 10.94
N MET A 59 1.91 -1.07 10.64
CA MET A 59 2.77 -2.16 10.20
C MET A 59 3.96 -2.35 11.12
N LYS A 60 4.49 -3.57 11.19
CA LYS A 60 5.70 -3.87 11.97
C LYS A 60 6.94 -3.37 11.24
N ARG A 61 7.89 -2.82 12.01
CA ARG A 61 9.28 -2.70 11.57
C ARG A 61 9.87 -4.11 11.49
N SER A 62 9.75 -4.73 10.31
CA SER A 62 10.23 -6.10 10.10
C SER A 62 11.71 -6.22 10.43
N ARG A 63 12.06 -7.25 11.20
CA ARG A 63 13.45 -7.65 11.48
C ARG A 63 14.01 -8.57 10.41
N VAL A 64 13.13 -9.10 9.53
CA VAL A 64 13.48 -10.01 8.45
C VAL A 64 13.40 -9.25 7.12
N GLN A 65 14.52 -9.20 6.42
CA GLN A 65 14.58 -8.57 5.11
C GLN A 65 13.61 -9.26 4.13
N GLY A 66 12.89 -8.48 3.34
CA GLY A 66 11.98 -9.01 2.33
C GLY A 66 10.62 -9.49 2.85
N LEU A 67 10.34 -9.39 4.16
CA LEU A 67 9.04 -9.73 4.75
C LEU A 67 8.35 -8.49 5.30
N TRP A 68 7.10 -8.26 4.89
CA TRP A 68 6.25 -7.21 5.43
C TRP A 68 5.15 -7.82 6.29
N GLU A 69 4.84 -7.19 7.41
CA GLU A 69 3.84 -7.69 8.35
C GLU A 69 3.04 -6.54 8.96
N ILE A 70 1.73 -6.73 9.04
CA ILE A 70 0.80 -5.84 9.71
C ILE A 70 0.93 -6.00 11.23
N SER A 71 0.89 -4.88 11.96
CA SER A 71 0.89 -4.92 13.43
C SER A 71 -0.46 -5.37 13.97
N HIS A 72 -0.55 -5.57 15.29
CA HIS A 72 -1.84 -5.80 15.93
C HIS A 72 -2.79 -4.61 15.74
N ALA A 73 -2.31 -3.39 16.01
CA ALA A 73 -3.05 -2.15 15.80
C ALA A 73 -3.52 -1.98 14.35
N GLY A 74 -2.71 -2.39 13.37
CA GLY A 74 -3.11 -2.39 11.96
C GLY A 74 -4.26 -3.36 11.65
N ARG A 75 -4.29 -4.54 12.30
CA ARG A 75 -5.42 -5.49 12.14
C ARG A 75 -6.69 -4.96 12.77
N GLU A 76 -6.59 -4.36 13.95
CA GLU A 76 -7.73 -3.70 14.60
C GLU A 76 -8.24 -2.53 13.78
N TRP A 77 -7.34 -1.78 13.14
CA TRP A 77 -7.72 -0.72 12.21
C TRP A 77 -8.47 -1.30 11.00
N LEU A 78 -7.93 -2.34 10.35
CA LEU A 78 -8.60 -3.00 9.21
C LEU A 78 -9.93 -3.66 9.57
N SER A 79 -10.13 -4.12 10.81
CA SER A 79 -11.42 -4.69 11.22
C SER A 79 -12.50 -3.63 11.41
N ARG A 80 -12.11 -2.40 11.75
CA ARG A 80 -13.00 -1.23 11.87
C ARG A 80 -13.25 -0.56 10.52
N TYR A 81 -12.25 -0.62 9.63
CA TYR A 81 -12.30 -0.10 8.27
C TYR A 81 -12.01 -1.23 7.28
N PRO A 82 -12.88 -2.25 7.18
CA PRO A 82 -12.74 -3.30 6.20
C PRO A 82 -12.98 -2.66 4.82
N SER A 83 -11.91 -2.19 4.18
CA SER A 83 -11.86 -1.40 2.94
C SER A 83 -13.21 -1.04 2.29
N PRO A 84 -13.56 0.26 2.16
CA PRO A 84 -14.61 0.68 1.23
C PRO A 84 -14.06 1.61 0.11
N PRO A 85 -14.85 1.96 -0.92
CA PRO A 85 -15.54 1.17 -1.94
C PRO A 85 -14.66 1.01 -3.21
N ARG A 86 -15.23 0.62 -4.35
CA ARG A 86 -14.50 0.27 -5.59
C ARG A 86 -13.58 1.41 -6.07
N LEU A 87 -12.39 1.04 -6.56
CA LEU A 87 -11.31 1.90 -7.07
C LEU A 87 -11.68 2.81 -8.28
N ASN A 88 -12.96 2.99 -8.62
CA ASN A 88 -13.43 3.79 -9.75
C ASN A 88 -14.37 4.94 -9.38
N GLU A 89 -14.63 5.19 -8.10
CA GLU A 89 -15.35 6.40 -7.68
C GLU A 89 -14.32 7.35 -7.06
N ARG A 90 -13.82 8.29 -7.87
CA ARG A 90 -13.25 9.52 -7.31
C ARG A 90 -14.40 10.21 -6.57
N GLU A 91 -14.50 10.00 -5.27
CA GLU A 91 -15.25 10.96 -4.47
C GLU A 91 -14.52 12.31 -4.54
N PRO A 92 -15.24 13.42 -4.77
CA PRO A 92 -14.64 14.74 -4.76
C PRO A 92 -13.97 14.96 -3.40
N PHE A 93 -12.76 15.49 -3.44
CA PHE A 93 -12.05 15.97 -2.27
C PHE A 93 -12.85 17.16 -1.73
N ASP A 94 -13.62 16.98 -0.66
CA ASP A 94 -14.31 18.10 -0.01
C ASP A 94 -13.26 19.02 0.62
N GLU A 95 -13.08 20.20 0.02
CA GLU A 95 -12.12 21.24 0.45
C GLU A 95 -12.48 21.88 1.80
N GLU A 96 -13.50 21.40 2.51
CA GLU A 96 -13.95 22.02 3.77
C GLU A 96 -13.14 21.61 5.02
N ASP A 97 -12.31 20.55 4.94
CA ASP A 97 -11.46 20.11 6.05
C ASP A 97 -10.13 20.89 6.18
N ILE A 98 -9.96 21.94 5.36
CA ILE A 98 -8.91 22.95 5.55
C ILE A 98 -9.58 24.26 5.97
N SER A 99 -10.25 24.25 7.11
CA SER A 99 -10.66 25.49 7.77
C SER A 99 -10.20 25.54 9.23
N VAL A 100 -9.26 26.50 9.43
CA VAL A 100 -8.73 27.14 10.65
C VAL A 100 -7.54 26.47 11.34
#